data_AF-A0A1A3GN04-F1
#
_entry.id   AF-A0A1A3GN04-F1
#
_cell.length_a   1.000
_cell.length_b   1.000
_cell.length_c   1.000
_cell.angle_alpha   90.00
_cell.angle_beta   90.00
_cell.angle_gamma   90.00
#
_symmetry.space_group_name_H-M   'P 1'
#
loop_
_entity.id
_entity.type
_entity.pdbx_description
1 polymer ?
#
loop_
_entity_poly.entity_id
_entity_poly.type
_entity_poly.pdbx_seq_one_letter_code
_entity_poly.pdbx_strand_id
1 'polypeptide(L)'
;MADPLLLAEVVDTLVDMDLVDLDGDGPWPGEPDDADAYEPDWSSIHPNSRGTDAPVDSASGATSVFDALRNRAGGGFIIPPPDVLDALAWYTPIHYFGLGSAIYIRESAVMDVTEAIFNRLSPFDRENPDNATAASRAAMSVLYLHEAYHHKIESLAIRYEMIERTRRYLPYSERVVGPLIRQGSDSVLEETLACAEMYRRFKTEKLYSYGITRLVRKATLEMLVDWFPTLPPSYKVAGDYLSDRVFDASQRELMSQVHAASVKPARNHNEWNLAPHVTRGLFDCKRITHVLVPIGQTPVLPWIGQSRPLPSISTREMLRRLKTLGWNVTPGRGKGSHIRLDSPGKPSLTLPANRESLSPVVLKSVADALGIRVADLALV
;
A
#
# COMPACT_ATOMS: atom_id res chain seq x y z
N MET A 1 -9.07 20.94 -13.46
CA MET A 1 -8.74 19.58 -12.99
C MET A 1 -9.85 19.19 -12.06
N ALA A 2 -10.47 18.01 -12.22
CA ALA A 2 -11.42 17.53 -11.22
C ALA A 2 -10.67 17.31 -9.90
N ASP A 3 -11.32 17.59 -8.78
CA ASP A 3 -10.75 17.29 -7.47
C ASP A 3 -10.44 15.79 -7.37
N PRO A 4 -9.34 15.41 -6.71
CA PRO A 4 -9.02 14.01 -6.52
C PRO A 4 -10.11 13.35 -5.69
N LEU A 5 -10.71 12.28 -6.22
CA LEU A 5 -11.71 11.46 -5.57
C LEU A 5 -11.25 11.09 -4.15
N LEU A 6 -12.10 11.35 -3.14
CA LEU A 6 -11.78 11.03 -1.75
C LEU A 6 -12.18 9.58 -1.43
N LEU A 7 -11.41 8.90 -0.59
CA LEU A 7 -11.74 7.53 -0.19
C LEU A 7 -13.14 7.45 0.44
N ALA A 8 -13.53 8.45 1.24
CA ALA A 8 -14.86 8.50 1.85
C ALA A 8 -15.99 8.50 0.81
N GLU A 9 -15.83 9.25 -0.28
CA GLU A 9 -16.81 9.28 -1.37
C GLU A 9 -16.93 7.92 -2.07
N VAL A 10 -15.79 7.22 -2.25
CA VAL A 10 -15.77 5.87 -2.81
C VAL A 10 -16.51 4.90 -1.88
N VAL A 11 -16.17 4.90 -0.60
CA VAL A 11 -16.75 3.99 0.39
C VAL A 11 -18.25 4.21 0.51
N ASP A 12 -18.69 5.45 0.65
CA ASP A 12 -20.12 5.79 0.75
C ASP A 12 -20.88 5.31 -0.49
N THR A 13 -20.31 5.53 -1.69
CA THR A 13 -20.93 5.07 -2.94
C THR A 13 -21.05 3.54 -2.99
N LEU A 14 -20.00 2.81 -2.63
CA LEU A 14 -20.02 1.35 -2.65
C LEU A 14 -20.96 0.75 -1.58
N VAL A 15 -21.05 1.39 -0.41
CA VAL A 15 -22.00 1.01 0.66
C VAL A 15 -23.43 1.22 0.19
N ASP A 16 -23.75 2.39 -0.38
CA ASP A 16 -25.09 2.72 -0.88
C ASP A 16 -25.54 1.77 -2.00
N MET A 17 -24.59 1.26 -2.79
CA MET A 17 -24.84 0.30 -3.87
C MET A 17 -24.81 -1.17 -3.43
N ASP A 18 -24.57 -1.46 -2.15
CA ASP A 18 -24.41 -2.82 -1.63
C ASP A 18 -23.31 -3.65 -2.34
N LEU A 19 -22.16 -3.03 -2.55
CA LEU A 19 -21.01 -3.64 -3.24
C LEU A 19 -19.91 -4.14 -2.30
N VAL A 20 -19.96 -3.78 -1.02
CA VAL A 20 -18.95 -4.11 -0.01
C VAL A 20 -19.36 -5.25 0.91
N ASP A 21 -18.37 -5.87 1.56
CA ASP A 21 -18.51 -6.80 2.67
C ASP A 21 -17.65 -6.35 3.85
N LEU A 22 -18.16 -5.34 4.57
CA LEU A 22 -17.47 -4.73 5.71
C LEU A 22 -17.60 -5.55 7.01
N ASP A 23 -18.35 -6.65 6.97
CA ASP A 23 -18.52 -7.57 8.10
C ASP A 23 -17.55 -8.75 8.04
N GLY A 24 -17.00 -9.04 6.86
CA GLY A 24 -15.96 -10.03 6.69
C GLY A 24 -14.61 -9.58 7.26
N ASP A 25 -13.80 -10.55 7.70
CA ASP A 25 -12.43 -10.30 8.17
C ASP A 25 -11.49 -9.87 7.02
N GLY A 26 -11.92 -10.06 5.76
CA GLY A 26 -11.08 -9.87 4.58
C GLY A 26 -9.98 -10.94 4.45
N PRO A 27 -9.25 -10.95 3.33
CA PRO A 27 -8.18 -11.92 3.09
C PRO A 27 -6.85 -11.56 3.77
N TRP A 28 -6.71 -10.34 4.27
CA TRP A 28 -5.46 -9.78 4.79
C TRP A 28 -5.60 -9.34 6.25
N PRO A 29 -4.51 -9.33 7.03
CA PRO A 29 -4.55 -8.72 8.35
C PRO A 29 -4.99 -7.25 8.22
N GLY A 30 -5.81 -6.79 9.17
CA GLY A 30 -6.20 -5.37 9.25
C GLY A 30 -5.02 -4.48 9.67
N GLU A 31 -5.32 -3.36 10.33
CA GLU A 31 -4.29 -2.63 11.06
C GLU A 31 -3.72 -3.53 12.17
N PRO A 32 -2.39 -3.64 12.31
CA PRO A 32 -1.80 -4.48 13.34
C PRO A 32 -1.75 -3.72 14.67
N ASP A 33 -2.16 -4.41 15.74
CA ASP A 33 -2.18 -3.83 17.10
C ASP A 33 -0.78 -3.77 17.76
N ASP A 34 0.26 -4.27 17.09
CA ASP A 34 1.63 -4.40 17.61
C ASP A 34 2.59 -3.28 17.18
N ALA A 35 2.09 -2.29 16.42
CA ALA A 35 2.93 -1.27 15.80
C ALA A 35 2.30 0.12 15.83
N ASP A 36 3.18 1.12 15.94
CA ASP A 36 2.87 2.52 15.68
C ASP A 36 2.91 2.78 14.16
N ALA A 37 1.88 3.45 13.66
CA ALA A 37 1.78 3.83 12.25
C ALA A 37 2.32 5.23 11.99
N TYR A 38 3.25 5.33 11.03
CA TYR A 38 3.86 6.58 10.58
C TYR A 38 3.49 6.90 9.15
N GLU A 39 3.38 8.19 8.85
CA GLU A 39 3.27 8.66 7.47
C GLU A 39 4.66 8.75 6.84
N PRO A 40 4.89 8.10 5.69
CA PRO A 40 6.12 8.30 4.95
C PRO A 40 6.18 9.70 4.33
N ASP A 41 7.31 10.39 4.51
CA ASP A 41 7.60 11.60 3.76
C ASP A 41 7.98 11.25 2.31
N TRP A 42 6.96 11.22 1.46
CA TRP A 42 7.11 10.96 0.03
C TRP A 42 8.01 11.96 -0.69
N SER A 43 8.19 13.18 -0.17
CA SER A 43 9.10 14.15 -0.75
C SER A 43 10.56 13.81 -0.45
N SER A 44 10.82 13.20 0.72
CA SER A 44 12.14 12.63 1.05
C SER A 44 12.41 11.30 0.34
N ILE A 45 11.38 10.49 0.08
CA ILE A 45 11.53 9.22 -0.67
C ILE A 45 11.72 9.49 -2.17
N HIS A 46 10.91 10.37 -2.75
CA HIS A 46 10.94 10.76 -4.17
C HIS A 46 11.23 12.27 -4.30
N PRO A 47 12.48 12.71 -4.07
CA PRO A 47 12.83 14.12 -4.11
C PRO A 47 12.58 14.72 -5.50
N ASN A 48 11.86 15.85 -5.53
CA ASN A 48 11.58 16.58 -6.76
C ASN A 48 12.85 17.30 -7.23
N SER A 49 13.33 17.02 -8.44
CA SER A 49 14.48 17.71 -9.05
C SER A 49 14.13 19.09 -9.65
N ARG A 50 12.94 19.65 -9.39
CA ARG A 50 12.54 20.97 -9.89
C ARG A 50 13.02 22.05 -8.91
N GLY A 51 14.33 22.25 -8.86
CA GLY A 51 14.94 23.35 -8.14
C GLY A 51 16.09 22.89 -7.27
N THR A 52 17.27 23.36 -7.63
CA THR A 52 18.56 23.28 -6.92
C THR A 52 19.33 21.97 -7.06
N ASP A 53 20.53 22.08 -7.63
CA ASP A 53 21.72 21.25 -7.36
C ASP A 53 22.16 21.37 -5.88
N ALA A 54 21.21 21.52 -4.96
CA ALA A 54 21.49 21.40 -3.54
C ALA A 54 21.71 19.91 -3.26
N PRO A 55 22.78 19.55 -2.53
CA PRO A 55 22.87 18.23 -1.94
C PRO A 55 21.53 17.95 -1.27
N VAL A 56 20.91 16.81 -1.56
CA VAL A 56 19.74 16.33 -0.82
C VAL A 56 20.15 16.40 0.64
N ASP A 57 19.59 17.37 1.39
CA ASP A 57 20.12 17.81 2.67
C ASP A 57 20.61 16.62 3.48
N SER A 58 21.87 16.70 3.91
CA SER A 58 22.51 15.75 4.82
C SER A 58 21.79 15.83 6.17
N ALA A 59 20.59 15.28 6.24
CA ALA A 59 19.83 15.18 7.46
C ALA A 59 20.51 14.12 8.34
N SER A 60 20.61 14.42 9.62
CA SER A 60 21.17 13.59 10.69
C SER A 60 20.70 12.12 10.76
N GLY A 61 19.68 11.73 9.97
CA GLY A 61 19.20 10.36 9.84
C GLY A 61 19.85 9.52 8.72
N ALA A 62 20.72 10.09 7.88
CA ALA A 62 21.56 9.27 6.98
C ALA A 62 22.50 8.34 7.75
N THR A 63 22.94 8.80 8.94
CA THR A 63 23.83 8.04 9.83
C THR A 63 23.12 6.86 10.48
N SER A 64 21.84 6.97 10.87
CA SER A 64 21.11 5.89 11.56
C SER A 64 20.88 4.66 10.68
N VAL A 65 20.47 4.85 9.43
CA VAL A 65 20.30 3.75 8.46
C VAL A 65 21.64 3.13 8.12
N PHE A 66 22.66 3.96 7.90
CA PHE A 66 24.00 3.47 7.60
C PHE A 66 24.60 2.66 8.76
N ASP A 67 24.46 3.12 10.00
CA ASP A 67 24.92 2.41 11.20
C ASP A 67 24.14 1.12 11.40
N ALA A 68 22.81 1.14 11.21
CA ALA A 68 21.98 -0.05 11.27
C ALA A 68 22.40 -1.09 10.23
N LEU A 69 22.70 -0.66 9.00
CA LEU A 69 23.22 -1.53 7.94
C LEU A 69 24.63 -2.04 8.27
N ARG A 70 25.54 -1.23 8.81
CA ARG A 70 26.89 -1.69 9.21
C ARG A 70 26.85 -2.76 10.29
N ASN A 71 25.93 -2.64 11.25
CA ASN A 71 25.75 -3.64 12.30
C ASN A 71 25.20 -4.98 11.76
N ARG A 72 24.55 -4.95 10.59
CA ARG A 72 23.97 -6.12 9.93
C ARG A 72 24.88 -6.69 8.84
N ALA A 73 25.69 -5.84 8.21
CA ALA A 73 26.52 -6.17 7.06
C ALA A 73 27.78 -6.96 7.46
N GLY A 74 27.84 -8.23 7.02
CA GLY A 74 29.04 -9.06 7.11
C GLY A 74 29.04 -10.35 6.28
N GLY A 75 27.94 -10.67 5.58
CA GLY A 75 27.72 -12.03 5.04
C GLY A 75 27.59 -12.18 3.51
N GLY A 76 27.65 -11.10 2.73
CA GLY A 76 27.36 -11.15 1.29
C GLY A 76 25.89 -10.87 0.97
N PHE A 77 25.43 -11.18 -0.25
CA PHE A 77 24.03 -10.97 -0.66
C PHE A 77 23.11 -11.90 0.13
N ILE A 78 22.22 -11.32 0.94
CA ILE A 78 21.17 -12.02 1.66
C ILE A 78 19.87 -11.77 0.89
N ILE A 79 19.24 -12.84 0.43
CA ILE A 79 17.94 -12.80 -0.21
C ILE A 79 16.91 -12.47 0.88
N PRO A 80 16.04 -11.45 0.69
CA PRO A 80 14.99 -11.17 1.66
C PRO A 80 14.12 -12.42 1.85
N PRO A 81 13.70 -12.72 3.09
CA PRO A 81 12.98 -13.96 3.34
C PRO A 81 11.62 -13.98 2.58
N PRO A 82 11.08 -15.17 2.24
CA PRO A 82 9.91 -15.29 1.35
C PRO A 82 8.63 -14.63 1.89
N ASP A 83 8.57 -14.39 3.20
CA ASP A 83 7.47 -13.76 3.92
C ASP A 83 7.49 -12.22 3.83
N VAL A 84 8.51 -11.61 3.22
CA VAL A 84 8.64 -10.14 3.13
C VAL A 84 7.51 -9.47 2.35
N LEU A 85 6.95 -10.13 1.33
CA LEU A 85 5.81 -9.58 0.61
C LEU A 85 4.52 -9.81 1.41
N ASP A 86 4.12 -11.05 1.70
CA ASP A 86 2.79 -11.32 2.27
C ASP A 86 2.65 -11.09 3.79
N ALA A 87 3.75 -11.02 4.55
CA ALA A 87 3.71 -10.88 6.02
C ALA A 87 4.21 -9.51 6.52
N LEU A 88 4.90 -8.75 5.68
CA LEU A 88 5.57 -7.51 6.09
C LEU A 88 5.17 -6.26 5.27
N ALA A 89 4.46 -6.40 4.15
CA ALA A 89 3.73 -5.33 3.48
C ALA A 89 2.36 -5.86 3.03
N TRP A 90 1.32 -5.02 3.01
CA TRP A 90 0.01 -5.44 2.49
C TRP A 90 -0.90 -4.26 2.19
N TYR A 91 -1.80 -4.47 1.24
CA TYR A 91 -2.94 -3.61 0.95
C TYR A 91 -4.22 -4.15 1.60
N THR A 92 -4.90 -3.34 2.39
CA THR A 92 -6.25 -3.64 2.90
C THR A 92 -7.32 -3.13 1.92
N PRO A 93 -8.09 -4.00 1.24
CA PRO A 93 -9.01 -3.57 0.18
C PRO A 93 -10.22 -2.79 0.70
N ILE A 94 -10.65 -1.79 -0.06
CA ILE A 94 -11.85 -0.97 0.22
C ILE A 94 -13.09 -1.85 0.42
N HIS A 95 -13.25 -2.93 -0.36
CA HIS A 95 -14.45 -3.77 -0.26
C HIS A 95 -14.61 -4.49 1.07
N TYR A 96 -13.52 -4.72 1.82
CA TYR A 96 -13.54 -5.37 3.13
C TYR A 96 -13.33 -4.37 4.27
N PHE A 97 -12.47 -3.38 4.05
CA PHE A 97 -12.01 -2.48 5.12
C PHE A 97 -12.63 -1.09 5.06
N GLY A 98 -13.30 -0.72 3.96
CA GLY A 98 -13.94 0.57 3.79
C GLY A 98 -12.97 1.73 4.01
N LEU A 99 -13.29 2.59 4.99
CA LEU A 99 -12.41 3.69 5.39
C LEU A 99 -11.10 3.22 6.05
N GLY A 100 -11.03 1.96 6.49
CA GLY A 100 -9.81 1.32 6.97
C GLY A 100 -8.90 0.78 5.86
N SER A 101 -9.23 1.03 4.59
CA SER A 101 -8.36 0.70 3.47
C SER A 101 -7.07 1.51 3.51
N ALA A 102 -5.94 0.83 3.41
CA ALA A 102 -4.60 1.35 3.60
C ALA A 102 -3.57 0.44 2.94
N ILE A 103 -2.36 0.97 2.75
CA ILE A 103 -1.16 0.19 2.48
C ILE A 103 -0.32 0.23 3.75
N TYR A 104 0.03 -0.92 4.29
CA TYR A 104 0.90 -1.05 5.45
C TYR A 104 2.24 -1.65 5.01
N ILE A 105 3.34 -1.08 5.47
CA ILE A 105 4.69 -1.58 5.20
C ILE A 105 5.48 -1.58 6.51
N ARG A 106 5.97 -2.72 6.97
CA ARG A 106 6.83 -2.76 8.16
C ARG A 106 8.19 -2.16 7.87
N GLU A 107 8.71 -1.34 8.79
CA GLU A 107 10.06 -0.78 8.69
C GLU A 107 11.12 -1.89 8.53
N SER A 108 10.92 -3.03 9.20
CA SER A 108 11.79 -4.20 9.06
C SER A 108 11.88 -4.71 7.63
N ALA A 109 10.77 -4.81 6.90
CA ALA A 109 10.79 -5.23 5.49
C ALA A 109 11.56 -4.25 4.61
N VAL A 110 11.36 -2.95 4.83
CA VAL A 110 12.13 -1.93 4.11
C VAL A 110 13.62 -2.12 4.39
N MET A 111 14.01 -2.37 5.65
CA MET A 111 15.40 -2.60 6.03
C MET A 111 15.98 -3.89 5.44
N ASP A 112 15.22 -4.98 5.38
CA ASP A 112 15.67 -6.25 4.80
C ASP A 112 15.92 -6.11 3.29
N VAL A 113 15.00 -5.46 2.57
CA VAL A 113 15.18 -5.16 1.14
C VAL A 113 16.31 -4.15 0.93
N THR A 114 16.47 -3.16 1.81
CA THR A 114 17.60 -2.22 1.78
C THR A 114 18.92 -2.95 1.90
N GLU A 115 19.03 -3.86 2.86
CA GLU A 115 20.21 -4.68 3.10
C GLU A 115 20.54 -5.55 1.88
N ALA A 116 19.54 -6.19 1.28
CA ALA A 116 19.70 -7.00 0.08
C ALA A 116 20.24 -6.18 -1.12
N ILE A 117 19.75 -4.96 -1.30
CA ILE A 117 20.25 -4.03 -2.34
C ILE A 117 21.68 -3.59 -2.01
N PHE A 118 21.93 -3.16 -0.77
CA PHE A 118 23.21 -2.62 -0.34
C PHE A 118 24.33 -3.66 -0.39
N ASN A 119 24.01 -4.93 -0.06
CA ASN A 119 24.94 -6.06 -0.14
C ASN A 119 25.33 -6.48 -1.56
N ARG A 120 24.78 -5.83 -2.60
CA ARG A 120 25.25 -5.98 -3.99
C ARG A 120 26.26 -4.93 -4.42
N LEU A 121 26.41 -3.87 -3.64
CA LEU A 121 27.39 -2.83 -3.91
C LEU A 121 28.80 -3.35 -3.59
N SER A 122 29.82 -2.75 -4.22
CA SER A 122 31.21 -3.05 -3.88
C SER A 122 31.51 -2.64 -2.43
N PRO A 123 32.53 -3.24 -1.77
CA PRO A 123 32.92 -2.81 -0.42
C PRO A 123 33.20 -1.30 -0.33
N PHE A 124 33.78 -0.71 -1.38
CA PHE A 124 34.02 0.73 -1.45
C PHE A 124 32.71 1.53 -1.48
N ASP A 125 31.75 1.11 -2.31
CA ASP A 125 30.45 1.79 -2.44
C ASP A 125 29.58 1.64 -1.17
N ARG A 126 29.81 0.58 -0.38
CA ARG A 126 29.15 0.37 0.92
C ARG A 126 29.68 1.26 2.03
N GLU A 127 30.81 1.95 1.84
CA GLU A 127 31.27 2.96 2.80
C GLU A 127 30.62 4.33 2.57
N ASN A 128 29.76 4.48 1.54
CA ASN A 128 29.06 5.72 1.25
C ASN A 128 27.64 5.74 1.87
N PRO A 129 27.35 6.62 2.85
CA PRO A 129 26.03 6.76 3.46
C PRO A 129 24.91 7.15 2.48
N ASP A 130 25.24 7.83 1.39
CA ASP A 130 24.25 8.19 0.37
C ASP A 130 23.71 6.95 -0.36
N ASN A 131 24.55 5.93 -0.52
CA ASN A 131 24.12 4.66 -1.13
C ASN A 131 23.19 3.88 -0.20
N ALA A 132 23.40 3.94 1.12
CA ALA A 132 22.48 3.36 2.10
C ALA A 132 21.11 4.05 2.08
N THR A 133 21.12 5.40 2.05
CA THR A 133 19.89 6.20 1.94
C THR A 133 19.18 5.95 0.60
N ALA A 134 19.91 5.90 -0.50
CA ALA A 134 19.34 5.58 -1.82
C ALA A 134 18.76 4.16 -1.86
N ALA A 135 19.41 3.18 -1.21
CA ALA A 135 18.92 1.82 -1.12
C ALA A 135 17.61 1.72 -0.32
N SER A 136 17.47 2.49 0.76
CA SER A 136 16.21 2.49 1.54
C SER A 136 15.05 3.17 0.81
N ARG A 137 15.32 4.23 0.04
CA ARG A 137 14.34 4.82 -0.88
C ARG A 137 13.92 3.83 -1.96
N ALA A 138 14.88 3.07 -2.51
CA ALA A 138 14.62 2.04 -3.51
C ALA A 138 13.74 0.92 -2.93
N ALA A 139 14.08 0.42 -1.74
CA ALA A 139 13.35 -0.61 -1.01
C ALA A 139 11.89 -0.20 -0.75
N MET A 140 11.69 1.00 -0.20
CA MET A 140 10.34 1.54 0.02
C MET A 140 9.55 1.66 -1.29
N SER A 141 10.20 2.13 -2.36
CA SER A 141 9.55 2.30 -3.66
C SER A 141 9.09 0.97 -4.26
N VAL A 142 9.91 -0.08 -4.19
CA VAL A 142 9.54 -1.39 -4.78
C VAL A 142 8.43 -2.08 -3.98
N LEU A 143 8.46 -2.02 -2.64
CA LEU A 143 7.38 -2.55 -1.80
C LEU A 143 6.07 -1.79 -2.04
N TYR A 144 6.12 -0.45 -2.04
CA TYR A 144 4.96 0.37 -2.37
C TYR A 144 4.38 0.06 -3.76
N LEU A 145 5.23 -0.18 -4.77
CA LEU A 145 4.78 -0.48 -6.12
C LEU A 145 4.01 -1.80 -6.23
N HIS A 146 4.38 -2.79 -5.40
CA HIS A 146 3.64 -4.05 -5.27
C HIS A 146 2.23 -3.77 -4.72
N GLU A 147 2.15 -3.15 -3.54
CA GLU A 147 0.86 -2.89 -2.88
C GLU A 147 -0.06 -1.94 -3.67
N ALA A 148 0.52 -0.94 -4.32
CA ALA A 148 -0.21 -0.04 -5.21
C ALA A 148 -0.82 -0.76 -6.42
N TYR A 149 -0.28 -1.92 -6.81
CA TYR A 149 -0.85 -2.74 -7.87
C TYR A 149 -2.16 -3.41 -7.43
N HIS A 150 -2.27 -3.87 -6.18
CA HIS A 150 -3.55 -4.39 -5.66
C HIS A 150 -4.63 -3.32 -5.64
N HIS A 151 -4.30 -2.11 -5.18
CA HIS A 151 -5.21 -0.97 -5.26
C HIS A 151 -5.67 -0.68 -6.70
N LYS A 152 -4.77 -0.83 -7.67
CA LYS A 152 -5.05 -0.65 -9.10
C LYS A 152 -6.05 -1.69 -9.63
N ILE A 153 -5.94 -2.94 -9.18
CA ILE A 153 -6.86 -4.02 -9.56
C ILE A 153 -8.22 -3.88 -8.87
N GLU A 154 -8.25 -3.49 -7.60
CA GLU A 154 -9.51 -3.18 -6.93
C GLU A 154 -10.20 -1.97 -7.59
N SER A 155 -9.44 -0.94 -7.94
CA SER A 155 -9.94 0.23 -8.68
C SER A 155 -10.55 -0.15 -10.03
N LEU A 156 -9.99 -1.15 -10.71
CA LEU A 156 -10.58 -1.71 -11.93
C LEU A 156 -11.93 -2.37 -11.63
N ALA A 157 -11.99 -3.20 -10.59
CA ALA A 157 -13.21 -3.87 -10.18
C ALA A 157 -14.31 -2.85 -9.90
N ILE A 158 -14.04 -1.83 -9.07
CA ILE A 158 -14.99 -0.75 -8.76
C ILE A 158 -15.55 -0.10 -10.03
N ARG A 159 -14.72 0.16 -11.05
CA ARG A 159 -15.21 0.72 -12.32
C ARG A 159 -16.19 -0.20 -13.05
N TYR A 160 -15.98 -1.52 -13.01
CA TYR A 160 -16.96 -2.47 -13.52
C TYR A 160 -18.26 -2.41 -12.71
N GLU A 161 -18.15 -2.37 -11.39
CA GLU A 161 -19.32 -2.34 -10.50
C GLU A 161 -20.15 -1.06 -10.65
N MET A 162 -19.52 0.08 -10.94
CA MET A 162 -20.22 1.33 -11.23
C MET A 162 -21.10 1.25 -12.48
N ILE A 163 -20.65 0.53 -13.50
CA ILE A 163 -21.37 0.39 -14.77
C ILE A 163 -22.43 -0.70 -14.66
N GLU A 164 -22.06 -1.83 -14.07
CA GLU A 164 -22.89 -3.04 -14.07
C GLU A 164 -23.80 -3.17 -12.85
N ARG A 165 -23.57 -2.34 -11.82
CA ARG A 165 -24.30 -2.36 -10.54
C ARG A 165 -24.35 -3.75 -9.92
N THR A 166 -23.24 -4.46 -9.98
CA THR A 166 -23.08 -5.81 -9.44
C THR A 166 -21.69 -5.97 -8.86
N ARG A 167 -21.55 -6.81 -7.83
CA ARG A 167 -20.27 -7.09 -7.16
C ARG A 167 -19.32 -7.80 -8.13
N ARG A 168 -18.09 -7.31 -8.23
CA ARG A 168 -17.01 -7.88 -9.04
C ARG A 168 -15.79 -8.21 -8.21
N TYR A 169 -15.39 -7.33 -7.30
CA TYR A 169 -14.18 -7.57 -6.52
C TYR A 169 -14.33 -8.75 -5.55
N LEU A 170 -15.42 -8.78 -4.77
CA LEU A 170 -15.65 -9.84 -3.78
C LEU A 170 -15.73 -11.24 -4.44
N PRO A 171 -16.54 -11.47 -5.49
CA PRO A 171 -16.56 -12.78 -6.15
C PRO A 171 -15.22 -13.16 -6.79
N TYR A 172 -14.46 -12.19 -7.31
CA TYR A 172 -13.13 -12.44 -7.86
C TYR A 172 -12.15 -12.90 -6.77
N SER A 173 -12.11 -12.20 -5.63
CA SER A 173 -11.31 -12.58 -4.47
C SER A 173 -11.64 -14.00 -3.97
N GLU A 174 -12.93 -14.32 -3.84
CA GLU A 174 -13.41 -15.61 -3.34
C GLU A 174 -13.23 -16.79 -4.31
N ARG A 175 -13.39 -16.56 -5.62
CA ARG A 175 -13.47 -17.63 -6.63
C ARG A 175 -12.21 -17.79 -7.46
N VAL A 176 -11.35 -16.78 -7.48
CA VAL A 176 -10.09 -16.79 -8.25
C VAL A 176 -8.91 -16.76 -7.29
N VAL A 177 -8.71 -15.66 -6.57
CA VAL A 177 -7.50 -15.44 -5.76
C VAL A 177 -7.40 -16.46 -4.62
N GLY A 178 -8.37 -16.49 -3.71
CA GLY A 178 -8.34 -17.36 -2.54
C GLY A 178 -8.16 -18.85 -2.85
N PRO A 179 -8.90 -19.45 -3.80
CA PRO A 179 -8.72 -20.85 -4.19
C PRO A 179 -7.34 -21.13 -4.78
N LEU A 180 -6.80 -20.24 -5.63
CA LEU A 180 -5.49 -20.43 -6.25
C LEU A 180 -4.34 -20.32 -5.23
N ILE A 181 -4.43 -19.37 -4.29
CA ILE A 181 -3.48 -19.26 -3.17
C ILE A 181 -3.49 -20.54 -2.33
N ARG A 182 -4.67 -21.04 -1.93
CA ARG A 182 -4.80 -22.28 -1.13
C ARG A 182 -4.24 -23.52 -1.84
N GLN A 183 -4.18 -23.50 -3.17
CA GLN A 183 -3.59 -24.58 -3.97
C GLN A 183 -2.07 -24.44 -4.14
N GLY A 184 -1.46 -23.35 -3.65
CA GLY A 184 -0.07 -23.02 -3.94
C GLY A 184 0.18 -22.84 -5.44
N SER A 185 -0.79 -22.28 -6.16
CA SER A 185 -0.74 -22.14 -7.61
C SER A 185 0.17 -20.99 -8.04
N ASP A 186 0.84 -21.14 -9.18
CA ASP A 186 1.53 -20.05 -9.89
C ASP A 186 0.60 -19.21 -10.79
N SER A 187 -0.71 -19.47 -10.72
CA SER A 187 -1.70 -18.86 -11.62
C SER A 187 -2.43 -17.65 -11.01
N VAL A 188 -2.01 -17.15 -9.84
CA VAL A 188 -2.54 -15.88 -9.31
C VAL A 188 -1.86 -14.75 -10.08
N LEU A 189 -2.49 -14.36 -11.21
CA LEU A 189 -1.95 -13.34 -12.10
C LEU A 189 -1.78 -11.99 -11.40
N GLU A 190 -2.64 -11.67 -10.42
CA GLU A 190 -2.52 -10.43 -9.66
C GLU A 190 -1.19 -10.33 -8.92
N GLU A 191 -0.82 -11.33 -8.12
CA GLU A 191 0.47 -11.36 -7.40
C GLU A 191 1.67 -11.36 -8.35
N THR A 192 1.57 -12.16 -9.40
CA THR A 192 2.62 -12.25 -10.43
C THR A 192 2.88 -10.88 -11.07
N LEU A 193 1.81 -10.16 -11.43
CA LEU A 193 1.91 -8.86 -12.06
C LEU A 193 2.23 -7.76 -11.06
N ALA A 194 1.82 -7.86 -9.79
CA ALA A 194 2.25 -6.95 -8.73
C ALA A 194 3.78 -7.00 -8.56
N CYS A 195 4.38 -8.19 -8.50
CA CYS A 195 5.84 -8.35 -8.50
C CYS A 195 6.50 -7.78 -9.76
N ALA A 196 5.96 -8.09 -10.95
CA ALA A 196 6.51 -7.55 -12.19
C ALA A 196 6.42 -6.01 -12.26
N GLU A 197 5.36 -5.41 -11.70
CA GLU A 197 5.17 -3.96 -11.62
C GLU A 197 6.29 -3.28 -10.81
N MET A 198 6.77 -3.92 -9.73
CA MET A 198 7.93 -3.45 -8.94
C MET A 198 9.13 -3.18 -9.85
N TYR A 199 9.50 -4.15 -10.68
CA TYR A 199 10.65 -4.03 -11.58
C TYR A 199 10.37 -3.03 -12.70
N ARG A 200 9.21 -3.15 -13.36
CA ARG A 200 8.88 -2.38 -14.57
C ARG A 200 8.82 -0.89 -14.27
N ARG A 201 8.02 -0.48 -13.29
CA ARG A 201 7.82 0.95 -12.98
C ARG A 201 9.07 1.54 -12.35
N PHE A 202 9.79 0.81 -11.49
CA PHE A 202 11.08 1.27 -10.97
C PHE A 202 12.14 1.44 -12.09
N LYS A 203 12.10 0.59 -13.11
CA LYS A 203 12.98 0.69 -14.28
C LYS A 203 12.59 1.83 -15.21
N THR A 204 11.33 2.15 -15.42
CA THR A 204 10.92 3.07 -16.50
C THR A 204 10.48 4.45 -16.00
N GLU A 205 9.86 4.54 -14.82
CA GLU A 205 9.30 5.79 -14.32
C GLU A 205 10.32 6.56 -13.48
N LYS A 206 10.66 7.77 -13.93
CA LYS A 206 11.64 8.63 -13.26
C LYS A 206 11.30 8.90 -11.79
N LEU A 207 10.01 9.04 -11.47
CA LEU A 207 9.50 9.30 -10.12
C LEU A 207 10.14 8.37 -9.07
N TYR A 208 10.20 7.07 -9.36
CA TYR A 208 10.71 6.07 -8.41
C TYR A 208 12.23 5.91 -8.45
N SER A 209 12.92 6.61 -9.35
CA SER A 209 14.38 6.57 -9.49
C SER A 209 15.07 7.89 -9.12
N TYR A 210 14.30 8.95 -8.82
CA TYR A 210 14.87 10.21 -8.35
C TYR A 210 15.49 10.04 -6.96
N GLY A 211 16.65 10.66 -6.75
CA GLY A 211 17.41 10.52 -5.50
C GLY A 211 18.06 9.14 -5.32
N ILE A 212 18.05 8.28 -6.34
CA ILE A 212 18.68 6.96 -6.34
C ILE A 212 19.86 6.96 -7.32
N THR A 213 21.05 6.60 -6.82
CA THR A 213 22.26 6.55 -7.66
C THR A 213 22.12 5.48 -8.74
N ARG A 214 22.84 5.65 -9.86
CA ARG A 214 22.83 4.64 -10.95
C ARG A 214 23.28 3.26 -10.46
N LEU A 215 24.23 3.23 -9.53
CA LEU A 215 24.74 2.00 -8.91
C LEU A 215 23.64 1.30 -8.09
N VAL A 216 22.99 2.02 -7.17
CA VAL A 216 21.91 1.49 -6.35
C VAL A 216 20.74 1.04 -7.23
N ARG A 217 20.34 1.84 -8.22
CA ARG A 217 19.26 1.47 -9.15
C ARG A 217 19.57 0.16 -9.89
N LYS A 218 20.80 0.00 -10.37
CA LYS A 218 21.24 -1.25 -11.01
C LYS A 218 21.15 -2.41 -10.02
N ALA A 219 21.71 -2.25 -8.81
CA ALA A 219 21.66 -3.25 -7.76
C ALA A 219 20.23 -3.64 -7.38
N THR A 220 19.28 -2.70 -7.31
CA THR A 220 17.86 -2.97 -7.06
C THR A 220 17.24 -3.81 -8.17
N LEU A 221 17.45 -3.46 -9.44
CA LEU A 221 16.87 -4.20 -10.56
C LEU A 221 17.42 -5.62 -10.65
N GLU A 222 18.72 -5.81 -10.40
CA GLU A 222 19.33 -7.14 -10.34
C GLU A 222 18.78 -7.91 -9.12
N MET A 223 18.61 -7.24 -7.97
CA MET A 223 18.05 -7.84 -6.75
C MET A 223 16.66 -8.40 -6.99
N LEU A 224 15.76 -7.63 -7.61
CA LEU A 224 14.42 -8.09 -7.92
C LEU A 224 14.41 -9.35 -8.78
N VAL A 225 15.26 -9.41 -9.82
CA VAL A 225 15.34 -10.56 -10.74
C VAL A 225 15.80 -11.82 -10.00
N ASP A 226 16.75 -11.70 -9.08
CA ASP A 226 17.24 -12.84 -8.30
C ASP A 226 16.32 -13.20 -7.11
N TRP A 227 15.55 -12.23 -6.62
CA TRP A 227 14.62 -12.41 -5.51
C TRP A 227 13.33 -13.10 -5.95
N PHE A 228 12.77 -12.77 -7.12
CA PHE A 228 11.49 -13.37 -7.54
C PHE A 228 11.49 -14.90 -7.45
N PRO A 229 12.46 -15.65 -8.01
CA PRO A 229 12.43 -17.12 -7.99
C PRO A 229 12.41 -17.75 -6.59
N THR A 230 12.75 -17.00 -5.53
CA THR A 230 12.74 -17.50 -4.14
C THR A 230 11.44 -17.22 -3.39
N LEU A 231 10.53 -16.47 -3.99
CA LEU A 231 9.24 -16.12 -3.39
C LEU A 231 8.25 -17.29 -3.45
N PRO A 232 7.11 -17.20 -2.74
CA PRO A 232 6.04 -18.19 -2.82
C PRO A 232 5.46 -18.35 -4.23
N PRO A 233 4.61 -19.38 -4.45
CA PRO A 233 3.90 -19.54 -5.72
C PRO A 233 3.18 -18.28 -6.20
N SER A 234 3.11 -18.09 -7.51
CA SER A 234 2.66 -16.88 -8.23
C SER A 234 3.68 -15.74 -8.24
N TYR A 235 4.21 -15.34 -7.09
CA TYR A 235 5.26 -14.32 -7.02
C TYR A 235 6.52 -14.75 -7.79
N LYS A 236 6.88 -16.03 -7.67
CA LYS A 236 8.16 -16.53 -8.20
C LYS A 236 8.32 -16.51 -9.72
N VAL A 237 7.20 -16.45 -10.45
CA VAL A 237 7.19 -16.44 -11.92
C VAL A 237 7.15 -15.02 -12.49
N ALA A 238 7.22 -13.97 -11.66
CA ALA A 238 7.17 -12.57 -12.10
C ALA A 238 8.26 -12.20 -13.13
N GLY A 239 9.41 -12.89 -13.10
CA GLY A 239 10.50 -12.73 -14.08
C GLY A 239 10.06 -12.93 -15.54
N ASP A 240 9.01 -13.72 -15.79
CA ASP A 240 8.50 -13.98 -17.13
C ASP A 240 7.66 -12.80 -17.68
N TYR A 241 7.27 -11.86 -16.81
CA TYR A 241 6.32 -10.77 -17.11
C TYR A 241 7.01 -9.40 -17.16
N LEU A 242 8.34 -9.34 -17.20
CA LEU A 242 9.07 -8.07 -17.16
C LEU A 242 9.02 -7.26 -18.47
N SER A 243 8.60 -7.88 -19.59
CA SER A 243 8.45 -7.20 -20.89
C SER A 243 7.07 -6.57 -21.07
N ASP A 244 6.99 -5.40 -21.70
CA ASP A 244 5.73 -4.67 -21.97
C ASP A 244 4.68 -5.55 -22.63
N ARG A 245 5.07 -6.25 -23.69
CA ARG A 245 4.17 -7.13 -24.44
C ARG A 245 3.53 -8.21 -23.57
N VAL A 246 4.31 -8.94 -22.78
CA VAL A 246 3.81 -10.07 -21.98
C VAL A 246 2.97 -9.56 -20.81
N PHE A 247 3.44 -8.53 -20.13
CA PHE A 247 2.70 -7.91 -19.03
C PHE A 247 1.37 -7.34 -19.47
N ASP A 248 1.32 -6.58 -20.56
CA ASP A 248 0.09 -5.94 -21.02
C ASP A 248 -0.94 -6.98 -21.47
N ALA A 249 -0.49 -8.06 -22.12
CA ALA A 249 -1.36 -9.18 -22.46
C ALA A 249 -1.93 -9.87 -21.21
N SER A 250 -1.08 -10.11 -20.22
CA SER A 250 -1.46 -10.78 -18.97
C SER A 250 -2.32 -9.89 -18.07
N GLN A 251 -2.11 -8.57 -18.11
CA GLN A 251 -2.98 -7.61 -17.44
C GLN A 251 -4.37 -7.62 -18.06
N ARG A 252 -4.51 -7.74 -19.38
CA ARG A 252 -5.83 -7.91 -20.02
C ARG A 252 -6.50 -9.24 -19.68
N GLU A 253 -5.72 -10.29 -19.50
CA GLU A 253 -6.24 -11.57 -18.98
C GLU A 253 -6.76 -11.39 -17.55
N LEU A 254 -5.96 -10.77 -16.67
CA LEU A 254 -6.37 -10.44 -15.31
C LEU A 254 -7.63 -9.55 -15.28
N MET A 255 -7.72 -8.54 -16.16
CA MET A 255 -8.92 -7.72 -16.30
C MET A 255 -10.17 -8.56 -16.62
N SER A 256 -10.00 -9.63 -17.40
CA SER A 256 -11.07 -10.58 -17.72
C SER A 256 -11.40 -11.49 -16.52
N GLN A 257 -10.39 -11.91 -15.75
CA GLN A 257 -10.60 -12.69 -14.51
C GLN A 257 -11.37 -11.89 -13.47
N VAL A 258 -11.02 -10.61 -13.27
CA VAL A 258 -11.71 -9.68 -12.36
C VAL A 258 -13.15 -9.45 -12.83
N HIS A 259 -13.34 -9.20 -14.12
CA HIS A 259 -14.68 -8.99 -14.69
C HIS A 259 -15.57 -10.22 -14.54
N ALA A 260 -15.07 -11.41 -14.90
CA ALA A 260 -15.85 -12.64 -14.89
C ALA A 260 -15.89 -13.35 -13.54
N ALA A 261 -15.06 -12.95 -12.57
CA ALA A 261 -14.78 -13.70 -11.34
C ALA A 261 -14.47 -15.18 -11.62
N SER A 262 -13.62 -15.44 -12.62
CA SER A 262 -13.30 -16.78 -13.11
C SER A 262 -11.81 -16.88 -13.45
N VAL A 263 -11.18 -18.01 -13.09
CA VAL A 263 -9.80 -18.34 -13.46
C VAL A 263 -9.64 -18.43 -14.99
N LYS A 264 -10.69 -18.89 -15.68
CA LYS A 264 -10.75 -19.04 -17.15
C LYS A 264 -11.93 -18.23 -17.69
N PRO A 265 -11.78 -16.91 -17.86
CA PRO A 265 -12.83 -16.07 -18.40
C PRO A 265 -13.15 -16.49 -19.84
N ALA A 266 -14.43 -16.52 -20.20
CA ALA A 266 -14.85 -16.85 -21.57
C ALA A 266 -14.59 -15.70 -22.56
N ARG A 267 -14.43 -14.48 -22.05
CA ARG A 267 -14.20 -13.27 -22.84
C ARG A 267 -12.83 -13.32 -23.51
N ASN A 268 -12.75 -12.86 -24.76
CA ASN A 268 -11.46 -12.60 -25.40
C ASN A 268 -10.79 -11.37 -24.76
N HIS A 269 -9.67 -11.57 -24.06
CA HIS A 269 -8.97 -10.49 -23.37
C HIS A 269 -8.48 -9.37 -24.30
N ASN A 270 -8.34 -9.61 -25.61
CA ASN A 270 -7.90 -8.57 -26.54
C ASN A 270 -8.95 -7.47 -26.76
N GLU A 271 -10.20 -7.70 -26.37
CA GLU A 271 -11.25 -6.66 -26.40
C GLU A 271 -10.93 -5.51 -25.45
N TRP A 272 -10.19 -5.76 -24.37
CA TRP A 272 -9.76 -4.72 -23.42
C TRP A 272 -8.83 -3.67 -24.01
N ASN A 273 -8.25 -3.90 -25.20
CA ASN A 273 -7.50 -2.88 -25.93
C ASN A 273 -8.34 -1.63 -26.25
N LEU A 274 -9.66 -1.76 -26.29
CA LEU A 274 -10.59 -0.63 -26.53
C LEU A 274 -10.89 0.19 -25.27
N ALA A 275 -10.37 -0.21 -24.10
CA ALA A 275 -10.57 0.46 -22.83
C ALA A 275 -9.22 0.85 -22.20
N PRO A 276 -8.39 1.66 -22.87
CA PRO A 276 -7.13 2.10 -22.27
C PRO A 276 -7.43 2.90 -20.99
N HIS A 277 -6.63 2.69 -19.95
CA HIS A 277 -6.67 3.41 -18.67
C HIS A 277 -7.72 2.99 -17.64
N VAL A 278 -8.53 1.95 -17.88
CA VAL A 278 -9.45 1.43 -16.84
C VAL A 278 -8.71 0.81 -15.65
N THR A 279 -7.45 0.43 -15.83
CA THR A 279 -6.54 -0.07 -14.79
C THR A 279 -5.76 1.05 -14.11
N ARG A 280 -6.26 2.29 -13.99
CA ARG A 280 -5.63 3.32 -13.15
C ARG A 280 -6.15 3.21 -11.71
N GLY A 281 -5.36 3.59 -10.70
CA GLY A 281 -5.89 3.79 -9.35
C GLY A 281 -7.04 4.81 -9.35
N LEU A 282 -8.01 4.68 -8.43
CA LEU A 282 -9.09 5.66 -8.27
C LEU A 282 -8.56 6.97 -7.66
N PHE A 283 -7.56 6.87 -6.80
CA PHE A 283 -6.91 8.00 -6.14
C PHE A 283 -5.42 7.70 -5.91
N ASP A 284 -4.68 8.68 -5.39
CA ASP A 284 -3.27 8.51 -5.04
C ASP A 284 -3.13 7.72 -3.73
N CYS A 285 -2.77 6.43 -3.84
CA CYS A 285 -2.63 5.54 -2.69
C CYS A 285 -1.43 5.87 -1.78
N LYS A 286 -0.54 6.79 -2.18
CA LYS A 286 0.46 7.40 -1.27
C LYS A 286 -0.19 8.01 -0.03
N ARG A 287 -1.42 8.51 -0.15
CA ARG A 287 -2.19 9.16 0.94
C ARG A 287 -2.68 8.19 2.02
N ILE A 288 -2.75 6.90 1.68
CA ILE A 288 -3.20 5.81 2.57
C ILE A 288 -2.07 4.83 2.89
N THR A 289 -0.83 5.19 2.56
CA THR A 289 0.34 4.35 2.86
C THR A 289 0.92 4.72 4.21
N HIS A 290 1.21 3.71 5.02
CA HIS A 290 1.74 3.82 6.36
C HIS A 290 2.93 2.90 6.55
N VAL A 291 3.94 3.39 7.28
CA VAL A 291 5.05 2.56 7.73
C VAL A 291 4.88 2.21 9.19
N LEU A 292 5.01 0.92 9.48
CA LEU A 292 4.78 0.35 10.79
C LEU A 292 6.10 0.14 11.53
N VAL A 293 6.18 0.68 12.74
CA VAL A 293 7.32 0.52 13.66
C VAL A 293 6.80 -0.13 14.95
N PRO A 294 7.42 -1.21 15.47
CA PRO A 294 6.93 -1.86 16.68
C PRO A 294 6.77 -0.89 17.85
N ILE A 295 5.70 -1.06 18.64
CA ILE A 295 5.41 -0.17 19.77
C ILE A 295 6.62 -0.09 20.72
N GLY A 296 6.98 1.14 21.09
CA GLY A 296 8.10 1.42 21.99
C GLY A 296 9.46 1.45 21.30
N GLN A 297 9.54 1.21 19.99
CA GLN A 297 10.75 1.42 19.21
C GLN A 297 10.73 2.80 18.53
N THR A 298 11.92 3.31 18.22
CA THR A 298 12.09 4.54 17.45
C THR A 298 12.37 4.19 15.99
N PRO A 299 11.78 4.89 15.02
CA PRO A 299 12.07 4.63 13.61
C PRO A 299 13.55 4.81 13.29
N VAL A 300 14.10 3.90 12.49
CA VAL A 300 15.48 3.94 11.97
C VAL A 300 15.54 4.75 10.68
N LEU A 301 14.51 4.67 9.84
CA LEU A 301 14.44 5.31 8.54
C LEU A 301 14.21 6.84 8.67
N PRO A 302 15.00 7.68 7.99
CA PRO A 302 15.02 9.13 8.20
C PRO A 302 13.75 9.84 7.70
N TRP A 303 12.96 9.18 6.85
CA TRP A 303 11.77 9.74 6.19
C TRP A 303 10.45 9.29 6.84
N ILE A 304 10.49 8.60 7.98
CA ILE A 304 9.28 8.27 8.78
C ILE A 304 9.33 8.79 10.22
N GLY A 305 10.42 9.43 10.66
CA GLY A 305 10.58 9.92 12.04
C GLY A 305 10.35 11.42 12.25
N GLN A 306 10.02 12.18 11.19
CA GLN A 306 9.81 13.63 11.29
C GLN A 306 8.42 13.99 11.86
N SER A 307 7.47 13.06 11.76
CA SER A 307 6.12 13.19 12.31
C SER A 307 5.95 12.27 13.51
N ARG A 308 5.13 12.69 14.47
CA ARG A 308 4.72 11.80 15.58
C ARG A 308 3.94 10.62 15.01
N PRO A 309 4.00 9.43 15.65
CA PRO A 309 3.12 8.34 15.29
C PRO A 309 1.66 8.79 15.37
N LEU A 310 0.83 8.21 14.52
CA LEU A 310 -0.60 8.45 14.55
C LEU A 310 -1.19 7.88 15.85
N PRO A 311 -2.17 8.55 16.47
CA PRO A 311 -2.69 8.13 17.75
C PRO A 311 -3.51 6.84 17.62
N SER A 312 -3.22 5.81 18.40
CA SER A 312 -4.09 4.64 18.51
C SER A 312 -5.32 4.98 19.36
N ILE A 313 -6.50 5.04 18.75
CA ILE A 313 -7.77 5.37 19.40
C ILE A 313 -8.82 4.32 19.03
N SER A 314 -9.38 3.61 20.02
CA SER A 314 -10.47 2.64 19.78
C SER A 314 -11.75 3.31 19.25
N THR A 315 -12.60 2.54 18.56
CA THR A 315 -13.94 3.02 18.15
C THR A 315 -14.72 3.54 19.36
N ARG A 316 -14.71 2.80 20.46
CA ARG A 316 -15.46 3.15 21.68
C ARG A 316 -14.99 4.47 22.27
N GLU A 317 -13.68 4.70 22.28
CA GLU A 317 -13.07 5.94 22.73
C GLU A 317 -13.48 7.10 21.82
N MET A 318 -13.35 6.91 20.50
CA MET A 318 -13.68 7.93 19.51
C MET A 318 -15.16 8.32 19.55
N LEU A 319 -16.07 7.34 19.65
CA LEU A 319 -17.50 7.60 19.78
C LEU A 319 -17.82 8.44 21.02
N ARG A 320 -17.14 8.19 22.14
CA ARG A 320 -17.34 8.97 23.36
C ARG A 320 -16.95 10.43 23.15
N ARG A 321 -15.83 10.68 22.49
CA ARG A 321 -15.32 12.03 22.16
C ARG A 321 -16.20 12.73 21.14
N LEU A 322 -16.60 12.05 20.07
CA LEU A 322 -17.50 12.64 19.07
C LEU A 322 -18.86 13.00 19.68
N LYS A 323 -19.37 12.18 20.61
CA LYS A 323 -20.61 12.48 21.33
C LYS A 323 -20.51 13.75 22.18
N THR A 324 -19.39 14.01 22.86
CA THR A 324 -19.20 15.27 23.62
C THR A 324 -19.11 16.48 22.69
N LEU A 325 -18.70 16.29 21.44
CA LEU A 325 -18.64 17.31 20.39
C LEU A 325 -19.94 17.47 19.59
N GLY A 326 -21.04 16.85 20.04
CA GLY A 326 -22.36 17.01 19.43
C GLY A 326 -22.62 16.16 18.18
N TRP A 327 -21.84 15.10 17.95
CA TRP A 327 -22.14 14.08 16.96
C TRP A 327 -23.04 13.01 17.54
N ASN A 328 -24.04 12.57 16.77
CA ASN A 328 -24.98 11.54 17.18
C ASN A 328 -24.97 10.39 16.19
N VAL A 329 -25.08 9.17 16.70
CA VAL A 329 -25.22 7.98 15.85
C VAL A 329 -26.55 8.03 15.11
N THR A 330 -26.53 7.81 13.81
CA THR A 330 -27.71 7.82 12.94
C THR A 330 -28.28 6.41 12.86
N PRO A 331 -29.45 6.13 13.47
CA PRO A 331 -30.02 4.78 13.50
C PRO A 331 -30.36 4.29 12.09
N GLY A 332 -30.02 3.04 11.78
CA GLY A 332 -30.37 2.38 10.52
C GLY A 332 -29.59 2.82 9.27
N ARG A 333 -28.59 3.70 9.40
CA ARG A 333 -27.69 4.11 8.31
C ARG A 333 -26.25 3.58 8.42
N GLY A 334 -26.07 2.48 9.14
CA GLY A 334 -24.83 1.70 9.15
C GLY A 334 -25.11 0.33 8.55
N LYS A 335 -24.33 -0.09 7.55
CA LYS A 335 -24.34 -1.48 7.10
C LYS A 335 -23.25 -2.24 7.86
N GLY A 336 -23.65 -3.32 8.52
CA GLY A 336 -22.72 -4.20 9.20
C GLY A 336 -22.00 -3.53 10.38
N SER A 337 -20.68 -3.75 10.44
CA SER A 337 -19.75 -3.27 11.45
C SER A 337 -19.42 -1.78 11.31
N HIS A 338 -20.26 -0.93 10.71
CA HIS A 338 -19.97 0.51 10.55
C HIS A 338 -21.04 1.39 11.19
N ILE A 339 -20.60 2.44 11.89
CA ILE A 339 -21.41 3.37 12.66
C ILE A 339 -21.37 4.73 11.97
N ARG A 340 -22.51 5.16 11.44
CA ARG A 340 -22.66 6.51 10.87
C ARG A 340 -23.02 7.50 11.96
N LEU A 341 -22.38 8.65 11.95
CA LEU A 341 -22.62 9.78 12.84
C LEU A 341 -22.98 11.02 12.03
N ASP A 342 -23.93 11.79 12.53
CA ASP A 342 -24.32 13.09 11.98
C ASP A 342 -24.17 14.20 13.03
N SER A 343 -23.84 15.40 12.58
CA SER A 343 -23.83 16.62 13.39
C SER A 343 -24.36 17.79 12.57
N PRO A 344 -25.20 18.70 13.13
CA PRO A 344 -25.77 19.80 12.37
C PRO A 344 -24.69 20.68 11.71
N GLY A 345 -24.79 20.85 10.39
CA GLY A 345 -23.88 21.70 9.63
C GLY A 345 -22.50 21.09 9.35
N LYS A 346 -22.29 19.80 9.65
CA LYS A 346 -21.04 19.07 9.34
C LYS A 346 -21.33 17.88 8.41
N PRO A 347 -20.35 17.46 7.60
CA PRO A 347 -20.46 16.21 6.83
C PRO A 347 -20.72 15.02 7.74
N SER A 348 -21.43 13.98 7.27
CA SER A 348 -21.55 12.73 8.03
C SER A 348 -20.17 12.10 8.26
N LEU A 349 -20.00 11.41 9.39
CA LEU A 349 -18.84 10.57 9.65
C LEU A 349 -19.24 9.10 9.66
N THR A 350 -18.36 8.23 9.21
CA THR A 350 -18.53 6.79 9.31
C THR A 350 -17.33 6.21 10.06
N LEU A 351 -17.58 5.43 11.10
CA LEU A 351 -16.55 4.74 11.87
C LEU A 351 -16.75 3.22 11.77
N PRO A 352 -15.69 2.42 11.66
CA PRO A 352 -15.81 0.99 11.91
C PRO A 352 -16.16 0.75 13.38
N ALA A 353 -17.00 -0.23 13.65
CA ALA A 353 -17.50 -0.67 14.94
C ALA A 353 -16.49 -1.59 15.60
N ASN A 354 -16.46 -1.59 16.93
CA ASN A 354 -15.73 -2.56 17.76
C ASN A 354 -14.24 -2.71 17.42
N ARG A 355 -13.57 -1.67 16.91
CA ARG A 355 -12.13 -1.69 16.70
C ARG A 355 -11.40 -1.23 17.96
N GLU A 356 -10.35 -1.97 18.34
CA GLU A 356 -9.46 -1.60 19.44
C GLU A 356 -8.53 -0.44 19.06
N SER A 357 -8.16 -0.36 17.79
CA SER A 357 -7.51 0.80 17.16
C SER A 357 -8.24 1.18 15.86
N LEU A 358 -8.51 2.47 15.67
CA LEU A 358 -9.01 3.01 14.40
C LEU A 358 -7.84 3.25 13.46
N SER A 359 -7.99 2.80 12.21
CA SER A 359 -6.99 3.03 11.17
C SER A 359 -6.60 4.51 11.02
N PRO A 360 -5.36 4.79 10.59
CA PRO A 360 -4.89 6.12 10.21
C PRO A 360 -5.85 6.92 9.35
N VAL A 361 -6.49 6.25 8.39
CA VAL A 361 -7.37 6.88 7.42
C VAL A 361 -8.70 7.29 8.06
N VAL A 362 -9.24 6.47 8.96
CA VAL A 362 -10.41 6.83 9.78
C VAL A 362 -10.06 8.01 10.70
N LEU A 363 -8.91 7.99 11.35
CA LEU A 363 -8.47 9.09 12.21
C LEU A 363 -8.35 10.40 11.43
N LYS A 364 -7.76 10.38 10.23
CA LYS A 364 -7.72 11.55 9.32
C LYS A 364 -9.11 12.06 8.99
N SER A 365 -10.02 11.17 8.57
CA SER A 365 -11.39 11.55 8.26
C SER A 365 -12.10 12.21 9.44
N VAL A 366 -11.85 11.74 10.67
CA VAL A 366 -12.39 12.36 11.88
C VAL A 366 -11.74 13.72 12.14
N ALA A 367 -10.42 13.82 12.06
CA ALA A 367 -9.69 15.08 12.29
C ALA A 367 -10.14 16.16 11.29
N ASP A 368 -10.30 15.80 10.03
CA ASP A 368 -10.79 16.70 8.97
C ASP A 368 -12.21 17.20 9.28
N ALA A 369 -13.11 16.31 9.68
CA ALA A 369 -14.48 16.68 10.07
C ALA A 369 -14.54 17.54 11.35
N LEU A 370 -13.53 17.45 12.20
CA LEU A 370 -13.37 18.28 13.40
C LEU A 370 -12.59 19.58 13.13
N GLY A 371 -11.91 19.72 12.00
CA GLY A 371 -11.07 20.87 11.68
C GLY A 371 -9.81 20.96 12.55
N ILE A 372 -9.25 19.82 12.98
CA ILE A 372 -8.05 19.74 13.83
C ILE A 372 -6.96 18.90 13.16
N ARG A 373 -5.74 18.92 13.72
CA ARG A 373 -4.67 18.01 13.26
C ARG A 373 -4.90 16.62 13.83
N VAL A 374 -4.57 15.59 13.05
CA VAL A 374 -4.70 14.17 13.47
C VAL A 374 -3.93 13.90 14.77
N ALA A 375 -2.73 14.46 14.91
CA ALA A 375 -1.92 14.35 16.14
C ALA A 375 -2.60 14.96 17.38
N ASP A 376 -3.56 15.87 17.21
CA ASP A 376 -4.28 16.49 18.32
C ASP A 376 -5.54 15.70 18.70
N LEU A 377 -5.95 14.67 17.93
CA LEU A 377 -7.14 13.86 18.25
C LEU A 377 -7.07 13.25 19.65
N ALA A 378 -5.88 12.85 20.10
CA ALA A 378 -5.69 12.29 21.43
C ALA A 378 -5.98 13.30 22.55
N LEU A 379 -5.95 14.60 22.26
CA LEU A 379 -6.13 15.70 23.21
C LEU A 379 -7.57 16.24 23.29
N VAL A 380 -8.43 15.85 22.36
CA VAL A 380 -9.83 16.31 22.24
C VAL A 380 -10.81 15.39 22.96
#